data_AF-E4THL7-F1
#
_entry.id   AF-E4THL7-F1
#
_cell.length_a   1.000
_cell.length_b   1.000
_cell.length_c   1.000
_cell.angle_alpha   90.00
_cell.angle_beta   90.00
_cell.angle_gamma   90.00
#
_symmetry.space_group_name_H-M   'P 1'
#
loop_
_entity.id
_entity.type
_entity.pdbx_description
1 polymer ?
#
loop_
_entity_poly.entity_id
_entity_poly.type
_entity_poly.pdbx_seq_one_letter_code
_entity_poly.pdbx_strand_id
1 'polypeptide(L)'
;MSIKVLVVDDSAFMRKAIENMLKKESNIEIVGFARNGIEAIDMVQKLKPDIITLDIEMPQMDGLTALRKILEIAPIPVIMVSSLTTEGAEATLKALEIGAVDFIPKDKSFASLGIMKIEDQLIEKIKTFAGRRIIAKAPATRPFTPSPAQATVSSAPKRAGVFNGNKKVVAIGTSTGGPQSLQRVIPKLTKDLNRPVFIVQHMPPNFTKSLATRLNAMSQLEVIEVEGKEKVEPNVVYIAKGGFHLKIKKVGTNYYIETSTEPSNVLHIPSVDVMTASVAENYGADALGVIMTGMGSDGLNGLRKLKERGGAVIAQDKDSCVVYGMPRAVVEAGIADEVVPLDDIASQIMRYCK
;
A
#
# COMPACT_ATOMS: atom_id res chain seq x y z
N MET A 1 -20.63 11.07 16.67
CA MET A 1 -19.57 10.90 17.68
C MET A 1 -18.31 11.57 17.13
N SER A 2 -17.54 12.24 17.98
CA SER A 2 -16.26 12.85 17.57
C SER A 2 -15.14 11.82 17.64
N ILE A 3 -14.23 11.83 16.66
CA ILE A 3 -13.02 11.01 16.61
C ILE A 3 -11.97 11.65 17.53
N LYS A 4 -11.53 10.92 18.56
CA LYS A 4 -10.51 11.40 19.50
C LYS A 4 -9.10 11.14 18.97
N VAL A 5 -8.35 12.21 18.69
CA VAL A 5 -6.98 12.14 18.16
C VAL A 5 -5.98 12.56 19.22
N LEU A 6 -4.94 11.75 19.42
CA LEU A 6 -3.74 12.14 20.17
C LEU A 6 -2.62 12.50 19.18
N VAL A 7 -2.09 13.71 19.28
CA VAL A 7 -0.99 14.18 18.42
C VAL A 7 0.33 14.10 19.17
N VAL A 8 1.27 13.32 18.63
CA VAL A 8 2.59 13.07 19.24
C VAL A 8 3.68 13.50 18.28
N ASP A 9 4.39 14.56 18.63
CA ASP A 9 5.51 15.11 17.85
C ASP A 9 6.36 15.97 18.79
N ASP A 10 7.68 15.97 18.66
CA ASP A 10 8.56 16.76 19.54
C ASP A 10 8.53 18.26 19.19
N SER A 11 8.26 18.59 17.92
CA SER A 11 8.20 19.94 17.39
C SER A 11 6.87 20.62 17.72
N ALA A 12 6.95 21.72 18.47
CA ALA A 12 5.78 22.56 18.76
C ALA A 12 5.13 23.12 17.49
N PHE A 13 5.94 23.39 16.45
CA PHE A 13 5.45 23.83 15.15
C PHE A 13 4.61 22.74 14.46
N MET A 14 5.09 21.49 14.44
CA MET A 14 4.37 20.39 13.81
C MET A 14 3.07 20.06 14.55
N ARG A 15 3.09 20.03 15.89
CA ARG A 15 1.85 19.88 16.67
C ARG A 15 0.83 20.97 16.33
N LYS A 16 1.28 22.21 16.15
CA LYS A 16 0.40 23.33 15.77
C LYS A 16 -0.10 23.21 14.33
N ALA A 17 0.73 22.75 13.40
CA ALA A 17 0.34 22.53 12.01
C ALA A 17 -0.74 21.43 11.92
N ILE A 18 -0.53 20.28 12.56
CA ILE A 18 -1.52 19.20 12.65
C ILE A 18 -2.79 19.69 13.34
N GLU A 19 -2.67 20.46 14.43
CA GLU A 19 -3.83 21.06 15.10
C GLU A 19 -4.67 21.90 14.14
N ASN A 20 -4.04 22.78 13.36
CA ASN A 20 -4.74 23.64 12.41
C ASN A 20 -5.39 22.86 11.26
N MET A 21 -4.77 21.77 10.81
CA MET A 21 -5.33 20.85 9.81
C MET A 21 -6.62 20.20 10.34
N LEU A 22 -6.55 19.63 11.55
CA LEU A 22 -7.66 18.84 12.10
C LEU A 22 -8.80 19.69 12.65
N LYS A 23 -8.54 20.92 13.13
CA LYS A 23 -9.57 21.82 13.69
C LYS A 23 -10.66 22.23 12.70
N LYS A 24 -10.42 22.08 11.40
CA LYS A 24 -11.40 22.39 10.35
C LYS A 24 -12.53 21.37 10.29
N GLU A 25 -12.33 20.19 10.88
CA GLU A 25 -13.29 19.09 10.87
C GLU A 25 -14.07 19.02 12.18
N SER A 26 -15.37 19.31 12.12
CA SER A 26 -16.25 19.32 13.30
C SER A 26 -16.40 17.95 13.99
N ASN A 27 -16.03 16.86 13.31
CA ASN A 27 -16.11 15.50 13.81
C ASN A 27 -14.78 14.94 14.34
N ILE A 28 -13.74 15.77 14.47
CA ILE A 28 -12.43 15.39 15.01
C ILE A 28 -12.14 16.24 16.25
N GLU A 29 -11.83 15.58 17.36
CA GLU A 29 -11.43 16.20 18.63
C GLU A 29 -10.00 15.82 18.96
N ILE A 30 -9.12 16.80 19.10
CA ILE A 30 -7.77 16.55 19.60
C ILE A 30 -7.83 16.49 21.12
N VAL A 31 -7.64 15.29 21.67
CA VAL A 31 -7.76 15.05 23.11
C VAL A 31 -6.47 15.35 23.88
N GLY A 32 -5.33 15.44 23.18
CA GLY A 32 -4.05 15.74 23.81
C GLY A 32 -2.90 15.93 22.83
N PHE A 33 -1.80 16.45 23.38
CA PHE A 33 -0.53 16.65 22.69
C PHE A 33 0.60 16.07 23.55
N ALA A 34 1.37 15.13 23.00
CA ALA A 34 2.56 14.59 23.63
C ALA A 34 3.83 15.01 22.87
N ARG A 35 4.93 15.17 23.61
CA ARG A 35 6.22 15.66 23.07
C ARG A 35 7.26 14.55 22.86
N ASN A 36 6.96 13.34 23.31
CA ASN A 36 7.84 12.18 23.23
C ASN A 36 7.02 10.90 23.47
N GLY A 37 7.66 9.74 23.27
CA GLY A 37 7.01 8.44 23.46
C GLY A 37 6.54 8.15 24.90
N ILE A 38 7.20 8.69 25.91
CA ILE A 38 6.84 8.46 27.32
C ILE A 38 5.52 9.17 27.65
N GLU A 39 5.41 10.46 27.29
CA GLU A 39 4.17 11.23 27.43
C GLU A 39 3.02 10.61 26.63
N ALA A 40 3.31 10.12 25.42
CA ALA A 40 2.30 9.48 24.57
C ALA A 40 1.69 8.25 25.24
N ILE A 41 2.52 7.38 25.82
CA ILE A 41 2.06 6.16 26.51
C ILE A 41 1.14 6.49 27.70
N ASP A 42 1.52 7.47 28.52
CA ASP A 42 0.71 7.92 29.66
C ASP A 42 -0.64 8.51 29.19
N MET A 43 -0.61 9.35 28.15
CA MET A 43 -1.81 9.95 27.57
C MET A 43 -2.74 8.93 26.93
N VAL A 44 -2.23 7.89 26.28
CA VAL A 44 -3.05 6.81 25.70
C VAL A 44 -3.93 6.15 26.77
N GLN A 45 -3.38 5.87 27.95
CA GLN A 45 -4.13 5.23 29.04
C GLN A 45 -5.20 6.16 29.63
N LYS A 46 -4.87 7.44 29.79
CA LYS A 46 -5.75 8.45 30.40
C LYS A 46 -6.86 8.92 29.47
N LEU A 47 -6.52 9.24 28.23
CA LEU A 47 -7.40 9.91 27.28
C LEU A 47 -8.16 8.93 26.38
N LYS A 48 -7.66 7.68 26.26
CA LYS A 48 -8.23 6.63 25.41
C LYS A 48 -8.57 7.15 24.01
N PRO A 49 -7.57 7.64 23.25
CA PRO A 49 -7.80 8.17 21.91
C PRO A 49 -8.27 7.05 20.97
N ASP A 50 -9.03 7.43 19.93
CA ASP A 50 -9.45 6.52 18.86
C ASP A 50 -8.34 6.30 17.83
N ILE A 51 -7.41 7.25 17.71
CA ILE A 51 -6.27 7.19 16.81
C ILE A 51 -5.13 8.10 17.28
N ILE A 52 -3.91 7.76 16.89
CA ILE A 52 -2.68 8.49 17.24
C ILE A 52 -1.95 8.88 15.96
N THR A 53 -1.52 10.14 15.87
CA THR A 53 -0.47 10.54 14.92
C THR A 53 0.86 10.55 15.65
N LEU A 54 1.85 9.81 15.16
CA LEU A 54 3.09 9.56 15.90
C LEU A 54 4.32 9.90 15.06
N ASP A 55 5.10 10.87 15.51
CA ASP A 55 6.43 11.13 14.99
C ASP A 55 7.39 9.97 15.28
N ILE A 56 8.36 9.78 14.40
CA ILE A 56 9.44 8.80 14.55
C ILE A 56 10.58 9.38 15.40
N GLU A 57 11.03 10.59 15.10
CA GLU A 57 12.25 11.16 15.66
C GLU A 57 11.90 12.04 16.86
N MET A 58 12.01 11.49 18.08
CA MET A 58 11.68 12.20 19.30
C MET A 58 12.71 11.96 20.40
N PRO A 59 12.94 12.93 21.31
CA PRO A 59 13.83 12.75 22.45
C PRO A 59 13.26 11.78 23.47
N GLN A 60 14.12 11.23 24.34
CA GLN A 60 13.82 10.28 25.44
C GLN A 60 13.32 8.91 24.98
N MET A 61 12.31 8.86 24.11
CA MET A 61 11.78 7.64 23.52
C MET A 61 11.33 7.93 22.09
N ASP A 62 11.96 7.25 21.13
CA ASP A 62 11.64 7.34 19.72
C ASP A 62 10.26 6.74 19.40
N GLY A 63 9.71 7.13 18.25
CA GLY A 63 8.39 6.71 17.79
C GLY A 63 8.25 5.20 17.54
N LEU A 64 9.31 4.49 17.13
CA LEU A 64 9.23 3.04 16.91
C LEU A 64 9.12 2.30 18.25
N THR A 65 9.90 2.72 19.24
CA THR A 65 9.82 2.20 20.61
C THR A 65 8.46 2.54 21.23
N ALA A 66 7.98 3.76 21.05
CA ALA A 66 6.66 4.19 21.51
C ALA A 66 5.53 3.36 20.87
N LEU A 67 5.58 3.17 19.54
CA LEU A 67 4.59 2.39 18.79
C LEU A 67 4.44 0.97 19.35
N ARG A 68 5.57 0.26 19.58
CA ARG A 68 5.53 -1.11 20.16
C ARG A 68 4.81 -1.12 21.50
N LYS A 69 5.19 -0.22 22.41
CA LYS A 69 4.61 -0.14 23.76
C LYS A 69 3.15 0.28 23.73
N ILE A 70 2.77 1.21 22.86
CA ILE A 70 1.38 1.64 22.69
C ILE A 70 0.53 0.45 22.25
N LEU A 71 0.96 -0.31 21.24
CA LEU A 71 0.21 -1.46 20.72
C LEU A 71 0.08 -2.60 21.75
N GLU A 72 1.05 -2.77 22.66
CA GLU A 72 0.97 -3.70 23.79
C GLU A 72 -0.09 -3.29 24.82
N ILE A 73 -0.23 -1.98 25.07
CA ILE A 73 -1.16 -1.42 26.06
C ILE A 73 -2.58 -1.36 25.49
N ALA A 74 -2.71 -0.89 24.26
CA ALA A 74 -3.98 -0.72 23.59
C ALA A 74 -3.78 -0.84 22.07
N PRO A 75 -4.55 -1.70 21.38
CA PRO A 75 -4.44 -1.86 19.94
C PRO A 75 -5.18 -0.73 19.19
N ILE A 76 -4.68 0.49 19.37
CA ILE A 76 -5.20 1.72 18.79
C ILE A 76 -4.47 1.97 17.45
N PRO A 77 -5.18 2.40 16.40
CA PRO A 77 -4.58 2.84 15.16
C PRO A 77 -3.52 3.94 15.35
N VAL A 78 -2.35 3.73 14.73
CA VAL A 78 -1.26 4.70 14.72
C VAL A 78 -0.88 5.03 13.28
N ILE A 79 -0.97 6.31 12.92
CA ILE A 79 -0.47 6.86 11.67
C ILE A 79 0.89 7.49 11.96
N MET A 80 1.94 7.01 11.30
CA MET A 80 3.28 7.58 11.47
C MET A 80 3.38 8.92 10.75
N VAL A 81 4.11 9.87 11.33
CA VAL A 81 4.43 11.15 10.68
C VAL A 81 5.95 11.19 10.53
N SER A 82 6.46 10.98 9.31
CA SER A 82 7.90 10.70 9.08
C SER A 82 8.55 11.67 8.12
N SER A 83 9.83 11.97 8.32
CA SER A 83 10.67 12.71 7.37
C SER A 83 10.79 12.00 6.00
N LEU A 84 11.11 12.78 4.96
CA LEU A 84 11.36 12.31 3.59
C LEU A 84 12.80 11.84 3.33
N THR A 85 13.55 11.53 4.40
CA THR A 85 14.92 11.00 4.31
C THR A 85 14.91 9.48 4.06
N THR A 86 16.05 8.93 3.67
CA THR A 86 16.20 7.48 3.52
C THR A 86 16.01 6.76 4.85
N GLU A 87 16.57 7.32 5.92
CA GLU A 87 16.44 6.81 7.29
C GLU A 87 14.97 6.86 7.76
N GLY A 88 14.26 7.96 7.47
CA GLY A 88 12.83 8.09 7.76
C GLY A 88 11.97 7.10 6.98
N ALA A 89 12.30 6.86 5.71
CA ALA A 89 11.64 5.85 4.90
C ALA A 89 11.81 4.43 5.45
N GLU A 90 13.04 4.04 5.84
CA GLU A 90 13.30 2.75 6.47
C GLU A 90 12.58 2.61 7.82
N ALA A 91 12.62 3.65 8.65
CA ALA A 91 11.94 3.66 9.93
C ALA A 91 10.42 3.53 9.75
N THR A 92 9.84 4.19 8.76
CA THR A 92 8.41 4.08 8.44
C THR A 92 8.02 2.67 8.00
N LEU A 93 8.81 2.02 7.14
CA LEU A 93 8.55 0.64 6.74
C LEU A 93 8.58 -0.31 7.95
N LYS A 94 9.58 -0.15 8.83
CA LYS A 94 9.65 -0.87 10.11
C LYS A 94 8.44 -0.60 10.99
N ALA A 95 7.95 0.64 11.05
CA ALA A 95 6.75 1.00 11.81
C ALA A 95 5.51 0.28 11.27
N LEU A 96 5.34 0.22 9.95
CA LEU A 96 4.26 -0.53 9.33
C LEU A 96 4.35 -2.02 9.69
N GLU A 97 5.52 -2.63 9.73
CA GLU A 97 5.65 -4.03 10.18
C GLU A 97 5.28 -4.25 11.64
N ILE A 98 5.63 -3.29 12.51
CA ILE A 98 5.30 -3.35 13.93
C ILE A 98 3.79 -3.29 14.13
N GLY A 99 3.07 -2.56 13.27
CA GLY A 99 1.60 -2.49 13.30
C GLY A 99 1.03 -1.09 13.09
N ALA A 100 1.83 -0.11 12.69
CA ALA A 100 1.28 1.16 12.22
C ALA A 100 0.37 0.92 11.00
N VAL A 101 -0.72 1.67 10.91
CA VAL A 101 -1.75 1.46 9.88
C VAL A 101 -1.41 2.15 8.57
N ASP A 102 -0.72 3.28 8.65
CA ASP A 102 -0.26 4.06 7.51
C ASP A 102 0.74 5.14 7.97
N PHE A 103 1.16 6.01 7.05
CA PHE A 103 2.00 7.16 7.36
C PHE A 103 1.62 8.42 6.57
N ILE A 104 2.14 9.55 7.04
CA ILE A 104 2.13 10.86 6.38
C ILE A 104 3.57 11.37 6.31
N PRO A 105 4.09 11.75 5.13
CA PRO A 105 5.41 12.35 5.01
C PRO A 105 5.45 13.79 5.50
N LYS A 106 6.43 14.14 6.33
CA LYS A 106 6.85 15.50 6.70
C LYS A 106 7.65 16.08 5.54
N ASP A 107 6.94 16.69 4.59
CA ASP A 107 7.57 17.42 3.51
C ASP A 107 7.67 18.93 3.83
N LYS A 108 8.26 19.70 2.92
CA LYS A 108 8.30 21.18 3.04
C LYS A 108 6.92 21.84 2.86
N SER A 109 5.88 21.08 2.49
CA SER A 109 4.52 21.58 2.32
C SER A 109 3.84 21.88 3.64
N PHE A 110 4.31 21.31 4.77
CA PHE A 110 3.88 21.77 6.10
C PHE A 110 4.18 23.26 6.37
N ALA A 111 5.07 23.88 5.57
CA ALA A 111 5.45 25.28 5.67
C ALA A 111 4.97 26.15 4.49
N SER A 112 4.17 25.62 3.54
CA SER A 112 3.79 26.32 2.30
C SER A 112 2.42 25.91 1.74
N LEU A 113 2.04 26.39 0.55
CA LEU A 113 0.75 26.17 -0.13
C LEU A 113 0.36 24.68 -0.35
N GLY A 114 1.30 23.74 -0.24
CA GLY A 114 1.01 22.31 -0.34
C GLY A 114 0.35 21.69 0.90
N ILE A 115 0.19 22.48 1.98
CA ILE A 115 -0.40 22.03 3.24
C ILE A 115 -1.81 21.44 3.07
N MET A 116 -2.59 21.93 2.10
CA MET A 116 -3.96 21.46 1.84
C MET A 116 -4.00 19.99 1.39
N LYS A 117 -3.05 19.54 0.56
CA LYS A 117 -3.03 18.14 0.10
C LYS A 117 -2.71 17.17 1.24
N ILE A 118 -1.81 17.56 2.14
CA ILE A 118 -1.44 16.74 3.29
C ILE A 118 -2.56 16.74 4.34
N GLU A 119 -3.21 17.88 4.53
CA GLU A 119 -4.40 18.02 5.36
C GLU A 119 -5.49 17.04 4.94
N ASP A 120 -5.88 17.04 3.66
CA ASP A 120 -6.90 16.13 3.12
C ASP A 120 -6.52 14.67 3.36
N GLN A 121 -5.26 14.29 3.05
CA GLN A 121 -4.77 12.92 3.26
C GLN A 121 -4.79 12.51 4.74
N LEU A 122 -4.35 13.40 5.64
CA LEU A 122 -4.32 13.11 7.07
C LEU A 122 -5.74 12.92 7.61
N ILE A 123 -6.65 13.83 7.26
CA ILE A 123 -8.07 13.76 7.66
C ILE A 123 -8.71 12.48 7.12
N GLU A 124 -8.48 12.14 5.85
CA GLU A 124 -9.05 10.95 5.24
C GLU A 124 -8.53 9.67 5.89
N LYS A 125 -7.22 9.58 6.17
CA LYS A 125 -6.64 8.45 6.92
C LYS A 125 -7.19 8.37 8.33
N ILE A 126 -7.31 9.49 9.05
CA ILE A 126 -7.92 9.53 10.38
C ILE A 126 -9.35 9.00 10.34
N LYS A 127 -10.19 9.51 9.46
CA LYS A 127 -11.58 9.06 9.29
C LYS A 127 -11.67 7.59 8.89
N THR A 128 -10.71 7.10 8.11
CA THR A 128 -10.66 5.71 7.64
C THR A 128 -10.31 4.72 8.74
N PHE A 129 -9.37 5.09 9.61
CA PHE A 129 -8.82 4.20 10.63
C PHE A 129 -9.44 4.38 12.01
N ALA A 130 -10.01 5.56 12.32
CA ALA A 130 -10.68 5.80 13.58
C ALA A 130 -11.78 4.77 13.85
N GLY A 131 -11.82 4.23 15.07
CA GLY A 131 -12.81 3.23 15.49
C GLY A 131 -12.57 1.81 14.96
N ARG A 132 -11.51 1.57 14.17
CA ARG A 132 -11.09 0.20 13.85
C ARG A 132 -10.27 -0.37 14.99
N ARG A 133 -10.70 -1.50 15.55
CA ARG A 133 -9.83 -2.30 16.42
C ARG A 133 -8.71 -2.88 15.56
N ILE A 134 -7.46 -2.52 15.85
CA ILE A 134 -6.34 -3.29 15.33
C ILE A 134 -6.40 -4.65 16.02
N ILE A 135 -6.47 -5.73 15.25
CA ILE A 135 -6.18 -7.04 15.82
C ILE A 135 -4.66 -7.09 15.88
N ALA A 136 -4.09 -6.81 17.05
CA ALA A 136 -2.69 -7.10 17.31
C ALA A 136 -2.47 -8.58 17.02
N LYS A 137 -1.82 -8.91 15.90
CA LYS A 137 -1.49 -10.30 15.60
C LYS A 137 -0.41 -10.72 16.59
N ALA A 138 -0.77 -11.64 17.49
CA ALA A 138 0.20 -12.46 18.20
C ALA A 138 1.17 -13.11 17.20
N PRO A 139 2.45 -13.33 17.56
CA PRO A 139 3.38 -14.01 16.69
C PRO A 139 2.82 -15.38 16.32
N ALA A 140 2.68 -15.64 15.02
CA ALA A 140 2.24 -16.91 14.49
C ALA A 140 3.37 -17.93 14.62
N THR A 141 3.62 -18.41 15.83
CA THR A 141 4.33 -19.67 16.09
C THR A 141 3.30 -20.70 16.55
N ARG A 142 2.53 -21.22 15.60
CA ARG A 142 1.91 -22.54 15.79
C ARG A 142 2.59 -23.51 14.83
N PRO A 143 3.21 -24.59 15.33
CA PRO A 143 3.70 -25.66 14.51
C PRO A 143 2.54 -26.23 13.68
N PHE A 144 2.73 -26.27 12.37
CA PHE A 144 1.85 -26.91 11.43
C PHE A 144 1.83 -28.41 11.76
N THR A 145 0.80 -28.88 12.46
CA THR A 145 0.51 -30.30 12.58
C THR A 145 -0.56 -30.63 11.53
N PRO A 146 -0.27 -31.51 10.56
CA PRO A 146 -1.28 -31.92 9.60
C PRO A 146 -2.26 -32.87 10.31
N SER A 147 -3.53 -32.48 10.37
CA SER A 147 -4.62 -33.38 10.76
C SER A 147 -5.44 -33.74 9.51
N PRO A 148 -5.92 -34.99 9.37
CA PRO A 148 -6.34 -35.55 8.09
C PRO A 148 -7.71 -35.03 7.63
N ALA A 149 -7.87 -35.05 6.31
CA ALA A 149 -9.05 -34.70 5.56
C ALA A 149 -10.38 -35.21 6.15
N GLN A 150 -11.36 -34.31 6.24
CA GLN A 150 -12.76 -34.68 6.06
C GLN A 150 -13.39 -33.78 5.00
N ALA A 151 -13.85 -34.47 3.97
CA ALA A 151 -14.54 -33.93 2.82
C ALA A 151 -15.94 -33.39 3.17
N THR A 152 -16.44 -32.64 2.20
CA THR A 152 -17.83 -32.36 1.84
C THR A 152 -18.41 -31.03 2.30
N VAL A 153 -18.27 -30.03 1.44
CA VAL A 153 -19.36 -29.12 1.08
C VAL A 153 -19.29 -28.84 -0.42
N SER A 154 -20.26 -29.41 -1.12
CA SER A 154 -20.59 -29.12 -2.51
C SER A 154 -20.90 -27.63 -2.66
N SER A 155 -20.15 -26.94 -3.53
CA SER A 155 -20.62 -25.69 -4.13
C SER A 155 -20.64 -25.84 -5.65
N ALA A 156 -21.81 -25.58 -6.22
CA ALA A 156 -22.11 -25.70 -7.64
C ALA A 156 -21.13 -24.87 -8.51
N PRO A 157 -20.85 -25.29 -9.76
CA PRO A 157 -19.88 -24.60 -10.60
C PRO A 157 -20.47 -23.25 -11.05
N LYS A 158 -20.00 -22.16 -10.45
CA LYS A 158 -20.06 -20.85 -11.13
C LYS A 158 -19.28 -21.02 -12.42
N ARG A 159 -19.93 -20.71 -13.55
CA ARG A 159 -19.36 -20.80 -14.90
C ARG A 159 -17.96 -20.17 -14.93
N ALA A 160 -16.94 -21.01 -14.88
CA ALA A 160 -15.58 -20.60 -15.18
C ALA A 160 -15.58 -20.22 -16.66
N GLY A 161 -15.57 -18.92 -16.95
CA GLY A 161 -15.20 -18.47 -18.30
C GLY A 161 -13.89 -19.14 -18.67
N VAL A 162 -13.77 -19.57 -19.92
CA VAL A 162 -12.54 -20.19 -20.45
C VAL A 162 -11.41 -19.18 -20.27
N PHE A 163 -10.66 -19.34 -19.19
CA PHE A 163 -9.54 -18.48 -18.89
C PHE A 163 -8.39 -18.89 -19.81
N ASN A 164 -7.99 -17.97 -20.69
CA ASN A 164 -6.78 -18.15 -21.48
C ASN A 164 -5.59 -17.91 -20.55
N GLY A 165 -5.02 -19.00 -20.03
CA GLY A 165 -3.75 -19.02 -19.30
C GLY A 165 -2.61 -18.42 -20.11
N ASN A 166 -1.42 -18.41 -19.53
CA ASN A 166 -0.20 -17.90 -20.15
C ASN A 166 -0.09 -16.36 -20.27
N LYS A 167 -0.56 -15.61 -19.27
CA LYS A 167 -0.27 -14.16 -19.19
C LYS A 167 1.25 -13.92 -19.16
N LYS A 168 1.72 -12.98 -19.97
CA LYS A 168 3.14 -12.66 -20.19
C LYS A 168 3.68 -11.56 -19.28
N VAL A 169 2.81 -10.84 -18.57
CA VAL A 169 3.18 -9.73 -17.68
C VAL A 169 2.17 -9.56 -16.56
N VAL A 170 2.64 -9.11 -15.40
CA VAL A 170 1.80 -8.74 -14.26
C VAL A 170 1.99 -7.26 -13.93
N ALA A 171 0.90 -6.54 -13.69
CA ALA A 171 0.89 -5.14 -13.27
C ALA A 171 0.08 -4.99 -11.98
N ILE A 172 0.73 -4.59 -10.89
CA ILE A 172 0.15 -4.52 -9.55
C ILE A 172 0.02 -3.06 -9.10
N GLY A 173 -1.19 -2.67 -8.69
CA GLY A 173 -1.49 -1.34 -8.13
C GLY A 173 -1.87 -1.42 -6.66
N THR A 174 -1.23 -0.61 -5.82
CA THR A 174 -1.44 -0.59 -4.36
C THR A 174 -1.32 0.82 -3.78
N SER A 175 -1.93 1.07 -2.61
CA SER A 175 -1.80 2.36 -1.90
C SER A 175 -1.75 2.15 -0.38
N THR A 176 -2.68 2.69 0.40
CA THR A 176 -2.76 2.47 1.86
C THR A 176 -2.86 0.97 2.21
N GLY A 177 -1.97 0.52 3.11
CA GLY A 177 -1.79 -0.90 3.45
C GLY A 177 -1.03 -1.71 2.40
N GLY A 178 -0.64 -1.09 1.29
CA GLY A 178 0.06 -1.70 0.18
C GLY A 178 1.44 -2.25 0.55
N PRO A 179 2.32 -1.53 1.30
CA PRO A 179 3.63 -2.05 1.67
C PRO A 179 3.57 -3.37 2.46
N GLN A 180 2.63 -3.48 3.41
CA GLN A 180 2.39 -4.72 4.17
C GLN A 180 1.84 -5.83 3.27
N SER A 181 0.93 -5.48 2.35
CA SER A 181 0.30 -6.46 1.46
C SER A 181 1.28 -7.00 0.42
N LEU A 182 2.15 -6.15 -0.12
CA LEU A 182 3.23 -6.53 -1.04
C LEU A 182 4.23 -7.48 -0.36
N GLN A 183 4.59 -7.23 0.91
CA GLN A 183 5.44 -8.15 1.70
C GLN A 183 4.82 -9.55 1.89
N ARG A 184 3.49 -9.70 1.72
CA ARG A 184 2.81 -11.01 1.80
C ARG A 184 2.65 -11.70 0.45
N VAL A 185 2.72 -10.94 -0.65
CA VAL A 185 2.51 -11.43 -2.02
C VAL A 185 3.84 -11.69 -2.72
N ILE A 186 4.72 -10.69 -2.80
CA ILE A 186 5.92 -10.75 -3.65
C ILE A 186 6.89 -11.87 -3.22
N PRO A 187 7.16 -12.11 -1.92
CA PRO A 187 8.00 -13.23 -1.50
C PRO A 187 7.50 -14.63 -1.89
N LYS A 188 6.19 -14.76 -2.15
CA LYS A 188 5.57 -16.03 -2.57
C LYS A 188 5.62 -16.26 -4.08
N LEU A 189 6.05 -15.27 -4.87
CA LEU A 189 6.27 -15.44 -6.31
C LEU A 189 7.62 -16.13 -6.52
N THR A 190 7.60 -17.30 -7.18
CA THR A 190 8.80 -18.10 -7.43
C THR A 190 9.36 -17.85 -8.83
N LYS A 191 10.59 -18.32 -9.10
CA LYS A 191 11.22 -18.20 -10.43
C LYS A 191 10.46 -18.93 -11.55
N ASP A 192 9.55 -19.84 -11.21
CA ASP A 192 8.65 -20.49 -12.16
C ASP A 192 7.64 -19.52 -12.78
N LEU A 193 7.49 -18.31 -12.21
CA LEU A 193 6.67 -17.27 -12.79
C LEU A 193 7.14 -16.94 -14.21
N ASN A 194 8.45 -16.79 -14.40
CA ASN A 194 9.11 -16.49 -15.67
C ASN A 194 8.52 -15.27 -16.42
N ARG A 195 7.86 -14.36 -15.68
CA ARG A 195 7.24 -13.12 -16.18
C ARG A 195 7.80 -11.91 -15.43
N PRO A 196 7.88 -10.72 -16.06
CA PRO A 196 8.11 -9.47 -15.37
C PRO A 196 6.88 -9.05 -14.54
N VAL A 197 7.12 -8.38 -13.43
CA VAL A 197 6.08 -7.78 -12.58
C VAL A 197 6.33 -6.29 -12.45
N PHE A 198 5.34 -5.46 -12.76
CA PHE A 198 5.38 -4.01 -12.55
C PHE A 198 4.54 -3.64 -11.34
N ILE A 199 5.05 -2.79 -10.46
CA ILE A 199 4.35 -2.37 -9.25
C ILE A 199 4.31 -0.85 -9.18
N VAL A 200 3.11 -0.31 -9.07
CA VAL A 200 2.89 1.05 -8.57
C VAL A 200 2.34 0.97 -7.16
N GLN A 201 3.11 1.51 -6.24
CA GLN A 201 2.70 1.81 -4.87
C GLN A 201 2.68 3.33 -4.71
N HIS A 202 1.56 3.91 -4.26
CA HIS A 202 1.51 5.34 -3.94
C HIS A 202 2.41 5.63 -2.74
N MET A 203 3.64 6.04 -3.01
CA MET A 203 4.66 6.41 -2.03
C MET A 203 5.47 7.60 -2.57
N PRO A 204 5.92 8.51 -1.68
CA PRO A 204 6.76 9.62 -2.07
C PRO A 204 8.16 9.15 -2.52
N PRO A 205 8.99 10.04 -3.11
CA PRO A 205 10.39 9.75 -3.40
C PRO A 205 11.15 9.24 -2.16
N ASN A 206 12.22 8.47 -2.37
CA ASN A 206 13.04 7.78 -1.35
C ASN A 206 12.35 6.58 -0.66
N PHE A 207 11.03 6.60 -0.49
CA PHE A 207 10.29 5.50 0.13
C PHE A 207 10.16 4.27 -0.78
N THR A 208 10.03 4.50 -2.09
CA THR A 208 9.94 3.45 -3.10
C THR A 208 11.23 2.63 -3.19
N LYS A 209 12.41 3.26 -3.02
CA LYS A 209 13.70 2.57 -2.98
C LYS A 209 13.83 1.68 -1.75
N SER A 210 13.50 2.20 -0.56
CA SER A 210 13.54 1.41 0.67
C SER A 210 12.56 0.21 0.60
N LEU A 211 11.39 0.40 -0.01
CA LEU A 211 10.45 -0.70 -0.25
C LEU A 211 11.04 -1.76 -1.20
N ALA A 212 11.66 -1.34 -2.30
CA ALA A 212 12.29 -2.25 -3.26
C ALA A 212 13.40 -3.08 -2.61
N THR A 213 14.33 -2.42 -1.90
CA THR A 213 15.41 -3.09 -1.17
C THR A 213 14.88 -4.13 -0.19
N ARG A 214 13.82 -3.76 0.55
CA ARG A 214 13.20 -4.66 1.52
C ARG A 214 12.56 -5.87 0.84
N LEU A 215 11.74 -5.66 -0.19
CA LEU A 215 11.08 -6.75 -0.90
C LEU A 215 12.12 -7.67 -1.58
N ASN A 216 13.21 -7.11 -2.09
CA ASN A 216 14.32 -7.87 -2.67
C ASN A 216 14.94 -8.82 -1.63
N ALA A 217 15.20 -8.34 -0.41
CA ALA A 217 15.78 -9.15 0.66
C ALA A 217 14.87 -10.31 1.12
N MET A 218 13.56 -10.22 0.86
CA MET A 218 12.57 -11.22 1.25
C MET A 218 12.16 -12.17 0.11
N SER A 219 12.56 -11.88 -1.13
CA SER A 219 12.01 -12.53 -2.33
C SER A 219 13.03 -13.37 -3.08
N GLN A 220 12.53 -14.36 -3.82
CA GLN A 220 13.36 -15.15 -4.74
C GLN A 220 13.58 -14.45 -6.09
N LEU A 221 12.63 -13.59 -6.46
CA LEU A 221 12.71 -12.71 -7.62
C LEU A 221 13.54 -11.49 -7.27
N GLU A 222 14.26 -10.96 -8.26
CA GLU A 222 14.96 -9.70 -8.11
C GLU A 222 13.93 -8.57 -8.05
N VAL A 223 14.04 -7.69 -7.06
CA VAL A 223 13.15 -6.54 -6.89
C VAL A 223 13.97 -5.25 -6.93
N ILE A 224 13.65 -4.36 -7.87
CA ILE A 224 14.36 -3.09 -8.07
C ILE A 224 13.40 -1.91 -8.17
N GLU A 225 13.87 -0.74 -7.77
CA GLU A 225 13.23 0.53 -8.15
C GLU A 225 13.72 0.94 -9.53
N VAL A 226 12.82 1.41 -10.38
CA VAL A 226 13.13 1.79 -11.77
C VAL A 226 13.84 3.14 -11.89
N GLU A 227 14.76 3.22 -12.83
CA GLU A 227 15.49 4.42 -13.28
C GLU A 227 15.02 4.91 -14.66
N GLY A 228 14.28 4.08 -15.43
CA GLY A 228 13.61 4.48 -16.66
C GLY A 228 14.35 4.20 -17.96
N LYS A 229 15.22 3.18 -17.97
CA LYS A 229 15.97 2.71 -19.15
C LYS A 229 16.15 1.19 -19.19
N GLU A 230 15.61 0.49 -18.22
CA GLU A 230 15.76 -0.94 -18.06
C GLU A 230 15.09 -1.67 -19.21
N LYS A 231 15.78 -2.68 -19.73
CA LYS A 231 15.13 -3.72 -20.52
C LYS A 231 14.31 -4.57 -19.58
N VAL A 232 13.08 -4.86 -19.98
CA VAL A 232 12.16 -5.72 -19.21
C VAL A 232 12.62 -7.16 -19.33
N GLU A 233 12.98 -7.75 -18.20
CA GLU A 233 13.46 -9.12 -18.08
C GLU A 233 12.47 -9.97 -17.26
N PRO A 234 12.33 -11.27 -17.57
CA PRO A 234 11.51 -12.17 -16.76
C PRO A 234 12.08 -12.31 -15.34
N ASN A 235 11.21 -12.62 -14.37
CA ASN A 235 11.60 -12.83 -12.96
C ASN A 235 12.20 -11.61 -12.27
N VAL A 236 11.95 -10.41 -12.80
CA VAL A 236 12.25 -9.13 -12.16
C VAL A 236 10.96 -8.41 -11.79
N VAL A 237 10.92 -7.87 -10.58
CA VAL A 237 9.86 -7.05 -10.04
C VAL A 237 10.32 -5.59 -10.04
N TYR A 238 9.64 -4.76 -10.81
CA TYR A 238 9.97 -3.36 -11.02
C TYR A 238 9.01 -2.47 -10.23
N ILE A 239 9.55 -1.73 -9.26
CA ILE A 239 8.80 -0.76 -8.47
C ILE A 239 8.94 0.62 -9.09
N ALA A 240 7.81 1.27 -9.36
CA ALA A 240 7.77 2.64 -9.82
C ALA A 240 8.44 3.58 -8.82
N LYS A 241 9.33 4.45 -9.33
CA LYS A 241 10.03 5.45 -8.53
C LYS A 241 9.09 6.57 -8.10
N GLY A 242 9.09 6.92 -6.81
CA GLY A 242 8.31 8.03 -6.27
C GLY A 242 8.56 9.32 -7.06
N GLY A 243 7.48 10.03 -7.43
CA GLY A 243 7.56 11.24 -8.27
C GLY A 243 7.71 11.01 -9.77
N PHE A 244 7.74 9.76 -10.24
CA PHE A 244 7.75 9.43 -11.68
C PHE A 244 6.74 8.31 -12.00
N HIS A 245 5.98 8.47 -13.07
CA HIS A 245 5.17 7.40 -13.64
C HIS A 245 6.06 6.34 -14.28
N LEU A 246 5.76 5.07 -14.03
CA LEU A 246 6.31 3.93 -14.75
C LEU A 246 5.44 3.65 -15.97
N LYS A 247 6.04 3.70 -17.17
CA LYS A 247 5.39 3.33 -18.44
C LYS A 247 6.20 2.25 -19.14
N ILE A 248 5.52 1.41 -19.91
CA ILE A 248 6.17 0.42 -20.77
C ILE A 248 6.20 0.91 -22.21
N LYS A 249 7.33 0.66 -22.89
CA LYS A 249 7.51 0.94 -24.30
C LYS A 249 8.06 -0.28 -25.03
N LYS A 250 7.37 -0.70 -26.08
CA LYS A 250 7.86 -1.73 -27.00
C LYS A 250 8.80 -1.13 -28.04
N VAL A 251 9.99 -1.71 -28.19
CA VAL A 251 10.98 -1.35 -29.22
C VAL A 251 11.39 -2.62 -29.94
N GLY A 252 10.90 -2.79 -31.17
CA GLY A 252 11.03 -4.05 -31.91
C GLY A 252 10.33 -5.19 -31.19
N THR A 253 11.09 -6.22 -30.80
CA THR A 253 10.61 -7.37 -30.03
C THR A 253 10.80 -7.24 -28.52
N ASN A 254 11.55 -6.23 -28.07
CA ASN A 254 11.88 -6.01 -26.66
C ASN A 254 10.95 -4.98 -26.03
N TYR A 255 10.84 -5.03 -24.70
CA TYR A 255 10.15 -4.02 -23.91
C TYR A 255 11.13 -3.30 -23.00
N TYR A 256 10.91 -2.01 -22.82
CA TYR A 256 11.72 -1.13 -21.97
C TYR A 256 10.81 -0.36 -21.02
N ILE A 257 11.36 -0.02 -19.85
CA ILE A 257 10.71 0.86 -18.89
C ILE A 257 11.07 2.31 -19.21
N GLU A 258 10.07 3.18 -19.21
CA GLU A 258 10.22 4.63 -19.35
C GLU A 258 9.63 5.31 -18.12
N THR A 259 10.38 6.22 -17.51
CA THR A 259 9.90 7.07 -16.42
C THR A 259 9.47 8.44 -16.93
N SER A 260 8.32 8.94 -16.50
CA SER A 260 7.81 10.23 -16.94
C SER A 260 7.14 10.99 -15.80
N THR A 261 7.25 12.32 -15.77
CA THR A 261 6.45 13.17 -14.87
C THR A 261 5.07 13.49 -15.44
N GLU A 262 4.80 13.06 -16.68
CA GLU A 262 3.53 13.29 -17.36
C GLU A 262 2.69 12.02 -17.43
N PRO A 263 1.35 12.12 -17.34
CA PRO A 263 0.58 13.35 -17.16
C PRO A 263 0.71 13.94 -15.74
N SER A 264 0.95 15.25 -15.63
CA SER A 264 1.14 15.92 -14.33
C SER A 264 -0.18 16.28 -13.62
N ASN A 265 -1.32 16.20 -14.32
CA ASN A 265 -2.65 16.54 -13.81
C ASN A 265 -3.37 15.39 -13.08
N VAL A 266 -2.68 14.29 -12.78
CA VAL A 266 -3.23 13.16 -12.03
C VAL A 266 -3.01 13.33 -10.53
N LEU A 267 -3.85 12.67 -9.73
CA LEU A 267 -3.81 12.79 -8.28
C LEU A 267 -2.53 12.22 -7.66
N HIS A 268 -1.97 11.15 -8.25
CA HIS A 268 -0.84 10.42 -7.71
C HIS A 268 0.29 10.28 -8.72
N ILE A 269 1.53 10.53 -8.30
CA ILE A 269 2.74 10.25 -9.08
C ILE A 269 3.69 9.46 -8.17
N PRO A 270 3.86 8.14 -8.39
CA PRO A 270 3.36 7.32 -9.51
C PRO A 270 1.85 7.04 -9.47
N SER A 271 1.25 6.76 -10.64
CA SER A 271 -0.18 6.42 -10.80
C SER A 271 -0.34 5.01 -11.37
N VAL A 272 -1.29 4.27 -10.80
CA VAL A 272 -1.64 2.92 -11.24
C VAL A 272 -2.33 2.95 -12.60
N ASP A 273 -3.22 3.92 -12.85
CA ASP A 273 -3.87 4.11 -14.16
C ASP A 273 -2.85 4.29 -15.28
N VAL A 274 -1.81 5.11 -15.05
CA VAL A 274 -0.77 5.37 -16.06
C VAL A 274 0.03 4.10 -16.39
N MET A 275 0.46 3.36 -15.36
CA MET A 275 1.17 2.10 -15.56
C MET A 275 0.29 1.09 -16.30
N THR A 276 -0.91 0.81 -15.78
CA THR A 276 -1.80 -0.22 -16.32
C THR A 276 -2.29 0.11 -17.74
N ALA A 277 -2.53 1.39 -18.06
CA ALA A 277 -2.81 1.82 -19.43
C ALA A 277 -1.64 1.52 -20.39
N SER A 278 -0.41 1.84 -19.99
CA SER A 278 0.77 1.53 -20.82
C SER A 278 0.99 0.03 -20.99
N VAL A 279 0.72 -0.78 -19.95
CA VAL A 279 0.76 -2.24 -20.02
C VAL A 279 -0.31 -2.75 -20.98
N ALA A 280 -1.54 -2.24 -20.90
CA ALA A 280 -2.62 -2.59 -21.82
C ALA A 280 -2.26 -2.27 -23.28
N GLU A 281 -1.67 -1.10 -23.53
CA GLU A 281 -1.26 -0.68 -24.88
C GLU A 281 -0.23 -1.60 -25.51
N ASN A 282 0.72 -2.10 -24.72
CA ASN A 282 1.87 -2.87 -25.20
C ASN A 282 1.66 -4.40 -25.17
N TYR A 283 0.92 -4.93 -24.19
CA TYR A 283 0.70 -6.37 -24.01
C TYR A 283 -0.74 -6.83 -24.29
N GLY A 284 -1.74 -5.95 -24.18
CA GLY A 284 -3.14 -6.28 -24.43
C GLY A 284 -3.62 -7.51 -23.65
N ALA A 285 -4.13 -8.52 -24.37
CA ALA A 285 -4.67 -9.75 -23.79
C ALA A 285 -3.64 -10.59 -23.02
N ASP A 286 -2.35 -10.39 -23.27
CA ASP A 286 -1.27 -11.10 -22.57
C ASP A 286 -1.01 -10.55 -21.16
N ALA A 287 -1.68 -9.47 -20.73
CA ALA A 287 -1.44 -8.84 -19.43
C ALA A 287 -2.43 -9.25 -18.34
N LEU A 288 -1.90 -9.34 -17.12
CA LEU A 288 -2.64 -9.47 -15.87
C LEU A 288 -2.51 -8.19 -15.06
N GLY A 289 -3.62 -7.54 -14.76
CA GLY A 289 -3.72 -6.48 -13.78
C GLY A 289 -4.10 -7.04 -12.41
N VAL A 290 -3.49 -6.53 -11.34
CA VAL A 290 -3.83 -6.87 -9.96
C VAL A 290 -4.02 -5.57 -9.20
N ILE A 291 -5.19 -5.39 -8.59
CA ILE A 291 -5.48 -4.24 -7.74
C ILE A 291 -5.61 -4.70 -6.29
N MET A 292 -4.86 -4.07 -5.40
CA MET A 292 -4.83 -4.42 -3.97
C MET A 292 -5.25 -3.22 -3.13
N THR A 293 -5.25 -3.42 -1.81
CA THR A 293 -5.64 -2.44 -0.79
C THR A 293 -5.12 -1.04 -1.11
N GLY A 294 -6.01 -0.08 -0.94
CA GLY A 294 -5.73 1.29 -1.29
C GLY A 294 -6.98 2.15 -1.25
N MET A 295 -6.74 3.44 -1.06
CA MET A 295 -7.75 4.47 -0.98
C MET A 295 -8.00 5.08 -2.36
N GLY A 296 -9.20 5.63 -2.59
CA GLY A 296 -9.57 6.20 -3.88
C GLY A 296 -9.86 5.14 -4.95
N SER A 297 -9.62 5.49 -6.21
CA SER A 297 -9.98 4.67 -7.38
C SER A 297 -8.90 4.63 -8.46
N ASP A 298 -7.66 5.03 -8.16
CA ASP A 298 -6.56 4.93 -9.14
C ASP A 298 -6.34 3.44 -9.51
N GLY A 299 -6.08 3.20 -10.79
CA GLY A 299 -6.03 1.87 -11.40
C GLY A 299 -7.34 1.47 -12.09
N LEU A 300 -8.48 2.05 -11.72
CA LEU A 300 -9.77 1.70 -12.33
C LEU A 300 -9.77 1.94 -13.85
N ASN A 301 -9.34 3.12 -14.31
CA ASN A 301 -9.44 3.48 -15.73
C ASN A 301 -8.40 2.74 -16.57
N GLY A 302 -7.19 2.57 -16.06
CA GLY A 302 -6.16 1.79 -16.75
C GLY A 302 -6.50 0.30 -16.79
N LEU A 303 -7.12 -0.26 -15.75
CA LEU A 303 -7.62 -1.64 -15.77
C LEU A 303 -8.84 -1.82 -16.67
N ARG A 304 -9.72 -0.81 -16.83
CA ARG A 304 -10.77 -0.82 -17.87
C ARG A 304 -10.15 -0.95 -19.27
N LYS A 305 -9.15 -0.12 -19.59
CA LYS A 305 -8.42 -0.21 -20.87
C LYS A 305 -7.75 -1.58 -21.05
N LEU A 306 -7.23 -2.16 -19.97
CA LEU A 306 -6.68 -3.51 -20.00
C LEU A 306 -7.74 -4.55 -20.35
N LYS A 307 -8.93 -4.49 -19.72
CA LYS A 307 -10.06 -5.37 -20.04
C LYS A 307 -10.56 -5.22 -21.47
N GLU A 308 -10.68 -3.98 -21.96
CA GLU A 308 -11.07 -3.69 -23.35
C GLU A 308 -10.12 -4.36 -24.37
N ARG A 309 -8.86 -4.57 -24.00
CA ARG A 309 -7.87 -5.28 -24.82
C ARG A 309 -7.76 -6.78 -24.54
N GLY A 310 -8.70 -7.34 -23.78
CA GLY A 310 -8.75 -8.78 -23.45
C GLY A 310 -7.82 -9.22 -22.33
N GLY A 311 -7.21 -8.27 -21.61
CA GLY A 311 -6.42 -8.56 -20.42
C GLY A 311 -7.29 -9.09 -19.28
N ALA A 312 -6.63 -9.61 -18.25
CA ALA A 312 -7.32 -10.09 -17.06
C ALA A 312 -7.04 -9.23 -15.84
N VAL A 313 -7.95 -9.23 -14.87
CA VAL A 313 -7.89 -8.40 -13.66
C VAL A 313 -8.24 -9.22 -12.42
N ILE A 314 -7.36 -9.20 -11.43
CA ILE A 314 -7.60 -9.71 -10.08
C ILE A 314 -7.78 -8.53 -9.13
N ALA A 315 -8.77 -8.59 -8.26
CA ALA A 315 -8.94 -7.64 -7.16
C ALA A 315 -8.76 -8.34 -5.81
N GLN A 316 -8.10 -7.66 -4.87
CA GLN A 316 -8.08 -8.10 -3.47
C GLN A 316 -9.49 -8.01 -2.88
N ASP A 317 -9.89 -9.02 -2.11
CA ASP A 317 -11.18 -9.04 -1.41
C ASP A 317 -11.27 -7.98 -0.29
N LYS A 318 -12.51 -7.73 0.15
CA LYS A 318 -12.80 -6.73 1.16
C LYS A 318 -12.22 -7.06 2.53
N ASP A 319 -12.27 -8.32 2.96
CA ASP A 319 -11.96 -8.71 4.33
C ASP A 319 -10.46 -8.72 4.59
N SER A 320 -9.65 -8.97 3.56
CA SER A 320 -8.19 -8.88 3.67
C SER A 320 -7.61 -7.48 3.40
N CYS A 321 -8.42 -6.54 2.88
CA CYS A 321 -7.97 -5.17 2.62
C CYS A 321 -7.82 -4.36 3.91
N VAL A 322 -6.73 -3.62 4.01
CA VAL A 322 -6.62 -2.55 5.01
C VAL A 322 -7.58 -1.41 4.64
N VAL A 323 -7.63 -1.01 3.37
CA VAL A 323 -8.60 -0.04 2.84
C VAL A 323 -9.18 -0.59 1.54
N TYR A 324 -10.48 -0.85 1.54
CA TYR A 324 -11.22 -1.37 0.39
C TYR A 324 -11.79 -0.23 -0.47
N GLY A 325 -10.90 0.61 -1.01
CA GLY A 325 -11.22 1.70 -1.93
C GLY A 325 -10.92 1.31 -3.38
N MET A 326 -9.64 1.19 -3.72
CA MET A 326 -9.17 0.86 -5.06
C MET A 326 -9.74 -0.48 -5.56
N PRO A 327 -9.70 -1.59 -4.78
CA PRO A 327 -10.30 -2.85 -5.23
C PRO A 327 -11.82 -2.76 -5.36
N ARG A 328 -12.50 -2.04 -4.45
CA ARG A 328 -13.96 -1.82 -4.52
C ARG A 328 -14.35 -1.15 -5.83
N ALA A 329 -13.64 -0.10 -6.23
CA ALA A 329 -13.93 0.64 -7.46
C ALA A 329 -13.85 -0.26 -8.71
N VAL A 330 -12.90 -1.19 -8.74
CA VAL A 330 -12.73 -2.19 -9.81
C VAL A 330 -13.82 -3.25 -9.78
N VAL A 331 -14.19 -3.75 -8.59
CA VAL A 331 -15.24 -4.76 -8.41
C VAL A 331 -16.62 -4.19 -8.76
N GLU A 332 -16.98 -3.00 -8.27
CA GLU A 332 -18.25 -2.33 -8.56
C GLU A 332 -18.39 -1.95 -10.04
N ALA A 333 -17.28 -1.69 -10.73
CA ALA A 333 -17.27 -1.49 -12.17
C ALA A 333 -17.45 -2.79 -12.99
N GLY A 334 -17.50 -3.96 -12.35
CA GLY A 334 -17.73 -5.24 -13.00
C GLY A 334 -16.57 -5.73 -13.87
N ILE A 335 -15.35 -5.21 -13.65
CA ILE A 335 -14.18 -5.52 -14.49
C ILE A 335 -13.19 -6.51 -13.86
N ALA A 336 -13.39 -6.89 -12.59
CA ALA A 336 -12.59 -7.93 -11.96
C ALA A 336 -13.01 -9.32 -12.45
N ASP A 337 -12.06 -10.12 -12.93
CA ASP A 337 -12.29 -11.52 -13.31
C ASP A 337 -12.34 -12.43 -12.06
N GLU A 338 -11.49 -12.15 -11.08
CA GLU A 338 -11.48 -12.82 -9.79
C GLU A 338 -11.31 -11.81 -8.64
N VAL A 339 -12.00 -12.08 -7.52
CA VAL A 339 -11.85 -11.35 -6.26
C VAL A 339 -11.36 -12.34 -5.23
N VAL A 340 -10.15 -12.14 -4.69
CA VAL A 340 -9.48 -13.17 -3.88
C VAL A 340 -8.86 -12.61 -2.60
N PRO A 341 -8.76 -13.44 -1.54
CA PRO A 341 -8.00 -13.12 -0.34
C PRO A 341 -6.55 -12.74 -0.63
N LEU A 342 -6.00 -11.80 0.15
CA LEU A 342 -4.59 -11.38 0.05
C LEU A 342 -3.61 -12.55 0.02
N ASP A 343 -3.86 -13.58 0.83
CA ASP A 343 -2.97 -14.74 0.91
C ASP A 343 -2.98 -15.61 -0.35
N ASP A 344 -4.02 -15.50 -1.16
CA ASP A 344 -4.22 -16.27 -2.39
C ASP A 344 -3.76 -15.53 -3.64
N ILE A 345 -3.59 -14.20 -3.58
CA ILE A 345 -3.19 -13.36 -4.74
C ILE A 345 -1.95 -13.93 -5.43
N ALA A 346 -0.90 -14.28 -4.69
CA ALA A 346 0.32 -14.83 -5.29
C ALA A 346 0.05 -16.13 -6.06
N SER A 347 -0.76 -17.03 -5.50
CA SER A 347 -1.12 -18.29 -6.15
C SER A 347 -1.94 -18.07 -7.43
N GLN A 348 -2.84 -17.08 -7.42
CA GLN A 348 -3.61 -16.72 -8.61
C GLN A 348 -2.75 -16.07 -9.68
N ILE A 349 -1.82 -15.18 -9.32
CA ILE A 349 -0.84 -14.65 -10.27
C ILE A 349 -0.09 -15.79 -10.97
N MET A 350 0.43 -16.75 -10.19
CA MET A 350 1.14 -17.91 -10.74
C MET A 350 0.25 -18.77 -11.65
N ARG A 351 -1.04 -18.95 -11.31
CA ARG A 351 -2.01 -19.68 -12.14
C ARG A 351 -2.30 -18.96 -13.45
N TYR A 352 -2.40 -17.64 -13.43
CA TYR A 352 -2.69 -16.84 -14.63
C TYR A 352 -1.51 -16.81 -15.61
N CYS A 353 -0.28 -16.95 -15.12
CA CYS A 353 0.94 -16.89 -15.93
C CYS A 353 1.40 -18.26 -16.46
N LYS A 354 0.87 -19.36 -15.93
CA LYS A 354 1.05 -20.73 -16.46
C LYS A 354 0.14 -20.99 -17.65
#